data_AF-A0AAW2CR56-F1
#
_entry.id   AF-A0AAW2CR56-F1
#
_cell.length_a   1.000
_cell.length_b   1.000
_cell.length_c   1.000
_cell.angle_alpha   90.00
_cell.angle_beta   90.00
_cell.angle_gamma   90.00
#
_symmetry.space_group_name_H-M   'P 1'
#
loop_
_entity.id
_entity.type
_entity.pdbx_description
1 polymer ?
#
loop_
_entity_poly.entity_id
_entity_poly.type
_entity_poly.pdbx_seq_one_letter_code
_entity_poly.pdbx_strand_id
1 'polypeptide(L)'
;MGRLKAGESLYKPPAFPKAARSNSKTKSPPSRTRTKKPKLNLYKRKKQKQEEKNEEGDVDVTMTRSIEDEMEEEANSNNSNNDDVVTVAVGATTGDVSGENTGPLSLLRKFPNNSSNNNSNNLNQLAPATRKLYEKTAESLKKLLVSELSSWSGDVETMVASANRAFETLDWLQPDCTEFYDAVMALLSRRAQLSSLETVLRTHQNEEESNAGNFQARSKEALEALARSEAEYKKAGERVSCLKSRVSEIRVVLKKLEDESKREEVMLVDRKREWDQCIESHLAIKKEEKELAEQMEERQKIIKKIKRLRDEAEAGVQGSIKALSSLC
;
A
#
# COMPACT_ATOMS: atom_id res chain seq x y z
N MET A 1 80.29 5.60 14.43
CA MET A 1 78.92 5.61 14.97
C MET A 1 78.08 6.59 14.16
N GLY A 2 77.01 6.12 13.54
CA GLY A 2 76.03 6.96 12.84
C GLY A 2 74.87 6.06 12.38
N ARG A 3 73.78 6.05 13.14
CA ARG A 3 72.59 5.22 12.87
C ARG A 3 71.76 5.86 11.76
N LEU A 4 71.58 5.17 10.64
CA LEU A 4 70.54 5.48 9.65
C LEU A 4 69.24 4.80 10.08
N LYS A 5 68.17 5.60 10.24
CA LYS A 5 66.81 5.13 10.50
C LYS A 5 66.18 4.66 9.18
N ALA A 6 65.65 3.45 9.21
CA ALA A 6 64.75 2.91 8.19
C ALA A 6 63.30 3.29 8.50
N GLY A 7 62.50 3.55 7.45
CA GLY A 7 61.05 3.41 7.49
C GLY A 7 60.24 4.70 7.34
N GLU A 8 60.12 5.23 6.12
CA GLU A 8 58.95 6.02 5.71
C GLU A 8 58.19 5.23 4.64
N SER A 9 57.02 4.71 5.03
CA SER A 9 56.08 4.05 4.12
C SER A 9 55.37 5.09 3.27
N LEU A 10 55.68 5.12 1.98
CA LEU A 10 54.89 5.79 0.94
C LEU A 10 53.62 4.95 0.68
N TYR A 11 52.62 5.03 1.55
CA TYR A 11 51.20 4.80 1.20
C TYR A 11 50.33 5.15 2.42
N LYS A 12 49.88 6.41 2.51
CA LYS A 12 48.72 6.76 3.34
C LYS A 12 47.51 6.87 2.42
N PRO A 13 46.46 6.05 2.58
CA PRO A 13 45.23 6.25 1.82
C PRO A 13 44.54 7.55 2.25
N PRO A 14 43.77 8.19 1.36
CA PRO A 14 43.08 9.44 1.66
C PRO A 14 42.02 9.24 2.75
N ALA A 15 41.96 10.18 3.69
CA ALA A 15 40.98 10.18 4.76
C ALA A 15 39.57 10.48 4.21
N PHE A 16 38.59 9.65 4.59
CA PHE A 16 37.18 9.91 4.31
C PHE A 16 36.70 11.23 4.95
N PRO A 17 35.81 12.00 4.28
CA PRO A 17 35.32 13.25 4.81
C PRO A 17 34.50 13.02 6.09
N LYS A 18 34.86 13.75 7.15
CA LYS A 18 34.12 13.80 8.42
C LYS A 18 32.76 14.46 8.18
N ALA A 19 31.69 13.75 8.56
CA ALA A 19 30.35 14.29 8.61
C ALA A 19 30.30 15.55 9.51
N ALA A 20 29.67 16.61 8.99
CA ALA A 20 29.41 17.83 9.72
C ALA A 20 28.56 17.54 10.97
N ARG A 21 29.07 17.94 12.14
CA ARG A 21 28.31 17.95 13.39
C ARG A 21 27.24 19.04 13.31
N SER A 22 25.99 18.65 13.10
CA SER A 22 24.83 19.48 13.42
C SER A 22 24.60 19.45 14.93
N ASN A 23 24.81 20.59 15.58
CA ASN A 23 24.38 20.81 16.96
C ASN A 23 22.86 21.00 16.96
N SER A 24 22.12 20.00 17.45
CA SER A 24 20.77 20.23 17.96
C SER A 24 20.64 19.60 19.35
N LYS A 25 20.35 20.47 20.31
CA LYS A 25 20.04 20.14 21.69
C LYS A 25 18.66 19.51 21.74
N THR A 26 18.53 18.27 22.20
CA THR A 26 17.27 17.76 22.74
C THR A 26 17.53 16.89 23.96
N LYS A 27 16.80 17.22 25.02
CA LYS A 27 16.85 16.63 26.35
C LYS A 27 16.31 15.21 26.32
N SER A 28 16.94 14.27 27.02
CA SER A 28 16.29 13.01 27.44
C SER A 28 16.95 12.49 28.73
N PRO A 29 16.16 12.16 29.77
CA PRO A 29 16.60 11.37 30.93
C PRO A 29 15.92 9.97 30.92
N PRO A 30 16.23 9.04 31.85
CA PRO A 30 17.50 8.33 31.96
C PRO A 30 17.35 6.79 31.88
N SER A 31 18.51 6.16 31.61
CA SER A 31 19.00 4.81 31.93
C SER A 31 18.07 3.79 32.63
N ARG A 32 17.84 2.64 31.96
CA ARG A 32 17.40 1.39 32.60
C ARG A 32 18.35 0.25 32.23
N THR A 33 18.79 -0.46 33.27
CA THR A 33 19.83 -1.48 33.29
C THR A 33 19.36 -2.87 32.84
N ARG A 34 20.26 -3.56 32.13
CA ARG A 34 20.69 -4.97 32.33
C ARG A 34 19.61 -6.07 32.38
N THR A 35 19.58 -6.93 31.34
CA THR A 35 19.58 -8.41 31.53
C THR A 35 19.97 -9.22 30.28
N LYS A 36 21.02 -10.03 30.47
CA LYS A 36 21.26 -11.44 30.07
C LYS A 36 21.11 -11.89 28.60
N LYS A 37 22.25 -12.34 28.06
CA LYS A 37 22.40 -13.34 26.97
C LYS A 37 21.74 -14.67 27.34
N PRO A 38 21.43 -15.50 26.33
CA PRO A 38 21.99 -16.85 26.33
C PRO A 38 22.68 -17.24 25.01
N LYS A 39 23.70 -18.09 25.15
CA LYS A 39 24.42 -18.82 24.11
C LYS A 39 23.64 -20.09 23.76
N LEU A 40 23.59 -20.50 22.49
CA LEU A 40 23.47 -21.91 22.07
C LEU A 40 23.81 -22.01 20.56
N ASN A 41 25.02 -22.52 20.25
CA ASN A 41 25.31 -23.82 19.60
C ASN A 41 24.99 -23.83 18.09
N LEU A 42 25.95 -23.63 17.18
CA LEU A 42 27.05 -24.53 16.78
C LEU A 42 26.58 -25.93 16.36
N TYR A 43 25.97 -26.04 15.17
CA TYR A 43 25.89 -27.31 14.44
C TYR A 43 26.95 -27.36 13.34
N LYS A 44 27.89 -28.28 13.53
CA LYS A 44 28.77 -28.81 12.49
C LYS A 44 27.93 -29.70 11.57
N ARG A 45 28.00 -29.51 10.26
CA ARG A 45 27.70 -30.60 9.30
C ARG A 45 28.86 -30.78 8.34
N LYS A 46 29.39 -31.99 8.39
CA LYS A 46 30.56 -32.51 7.70
C LYS A 46 30.20 -32.75 6.23
N LYS A 47 31.20 -32.53 5.37
CA LYS A 47 31.25 -32.87 3.95
C LYS A 47 30.76 -34.30 3.67
N GLN A 48 30.05 -34.48 2.56
CA GLN A 48 30.23 -35.67 1.74
C GLN A 48 30.37 -35.23 0.29
N LYS A 49 31.53 -35.61 -0.25
CA LYS A 49 32.02 -35.40 -1.61
C LYS A 49 31.44 -36.57 -2.41
N GLN A 50 30.76 -36.30 -3.51
CA GLN A 50 30.59 -37.29 -4.57
C GLN A 50 30.84 -36.59 -5.90
N GLU A 51 31.66 -37.26 -6.67
CA GLU A 51 32.47 -36.82 -7.79
C GLU A 51 32.13 -37.83 -8.88
N GLU A 52 31.51 -37.38 -9.96
CA GLU A 52 31.45 -38.04 -11.28
C GLU A 52 30.78 -37.03 -12.23
N LYS A 53 31.56 -36.31 -13.06
CA LYS A 53 32.14 -36.65 -14.38
C LYS A 53 31.12 -36.64 -15.53
N ASN A 54 31.54 -35.93 -16.58
CA ASN A 54 31.06 -35.90 -17.97
C ASN A 54 29.83 -35.00 -18.17
N GLU A 55 29.74 -34.12 -19.17
CA GLU A 55 30.40 -34.06 -20.47
C GLU A 55 30.26 -32.62 -21.03
N GLU A 56 31.26 -32.20 -21.82
CA GLU A 56 31.18 -31.11 -22.80
C GLU A 56 29.95 -31.32 -23.69
N GLY A 57 29.23 -30.33 -24.21
CA GLY A 57 29.63 -29.11 -24.88
C GLY A 57 28.62 -28.87 -26.01
N ASP A 58 28.54 -27.63 -26.49
CA ASP A 58 27.80 -27.16 -27.66
C ASP A 58 26.26 -27.20 -27.64
N VAL A 59 25.71 -26.02 -27.31
CA VAL A 59 24.40 -25.57 -27.78
C VAL A 59 24.68 -24.70 -29.01
N ASP A 60 24.55 -25.28 -30.20
CA ASP A 60 24.50 -24.51 -31.44
C ASP A 60 23.07 -24.04 -31.72
N VAL A 61 22.99 -22.76 -32.00
CA VAL A 61 21.78 -21.98 -32.24
C VAL A 61 21.46 -22.11 -33.72
N THR A 62 20.35 -22.75 -34.07
CA THR A 62 19.78 -22.63 -35.41
C THR A 62 18.35 -22.11 -35.35
N MET A 63 18.25 -20.87 -35.85
CA MET A 63 17.06 -20.15 -36.25
C MET A 63 16.09 -21.03 -37.05
N THR A 64 14.79 -20.88 -36.79
CA THR A 64 13.76 -20.49 -37.77
C THR A 64 12.39 -20.65 -37.12
N ARG A 65 11.54 -19.60 -37.17
CA ARG A 65 10.31 -19.61 -38.00
C ARG A 65 9.56 -18.29 -37.86
N SER A 66 9.41 -17.64 -39.00
CA SER A 66 8.58 -16.49 -39.32
C SER A 66 7.11 -16.69 -38.91
N ILE A 67 6.41 -15.58 -38.64
CA ILE A 67 5.02 -15.33 -39.07
C ILE A 67 4.91 -13.80 -39.22
N GLU A 68 4.75 -13.38 -40.48
CA GLU A 68 4.23 -12.09 -40.93
C GLU A 68 2.69 -12.09 -40.87
N ASP A 69 2.09 -10.98 -41.28
CA ASP A 69 0.67 -10.67 -41.53
C ASP A 69 0.08 -9.78 -40.43
N GLU A 70 0.03 -8.46 -40.58
CA GLU A 70 -0.72 -7.61 -41.55
C GLU A 70 -2.25 -7.68 -41.43
N MET A 71 -2.84 -6.49 -41.60
CA MET A 71 -4.26 -6.15 -41.78
C MET A 71 -5.17 -6.26 -40.55
N GLU A 72 -6.17 -5.41 -40.37
CA GLU A 72 -6.56 -4.08 -40.85
C GLU A 72 -7.77 -3.72 -39.96
N GLU A 73 -8.22 -2.47 -40.02
CA GLU A 73 -9.48 -2.03 -39.41
C GLU A 73 -10.68 -2.86 -39.93
N GLU A 74 -11.67 -3.10 -39.08
CA GLU A 74 -13.04 -2.63 -39.32
C GLU A 74 -13.97 -2.91 -38.14
N ALA A 75 -14.92 -1.99 -37.97
CA ALA A 75 -16.01 -2.04 -37.03
C ALA A 75 -17.02 -3.16 -37.37
N ASN A 76 -17.58 -3.82 -36.35
CA ASN A 76 -19.04 -3.94 -36.30
C ASN A 76 -19.58 -4.32 -34.92
N SER A 77 -20.70 -3.67 -34.61
CA SER A 77 -21.65 -3.96 -33.54
C SER A 77 -22.14 -5.41 -33.56
N ASN A 78 -22.43 -5.97 -32.38
CA ASN A 78 -23.82 -6.23 -31.98
C ASN A 78 -23.95 -6.74 -30.54
N ASN A 79 -24.62 -5.91 -29.75
CA ASN A 79 -25.83 -6.23 -28.99
C ASN A 79 -25.82 -7.41 -27.99
N SER A 80 -25.78 -7.09 -26.71
CA SER A 80 -26.62 -7.77 -25.73
C SER A 80 -27.31 -6.72 -24.86
N ASN A 81 -28.60 -6.58 -25.14
CA ASN A 81 -29.59 -5.86 -24.36
C ASN A 81 -29.44 -6.17 -22.86
N ASN A 82 -29.44 -5.12 -22.04
CA ASN A 82 -30.37 -5.01 -20.92
C ASN A 82 -30.58 -3.52 -20.67
N ASP A 83 -31.60 -3.00 -21.35
CA ASP A 83 -32.39 -1.89 -20.86
C ASP A 83 -32.81 -2.22 -19.41
N ASP A 84 -32.20 -1.56 -18.43
CA ASP A 84 -32.89 -1.30 -17.17
C ASP A 84 -33.36 0.16 -17.22
N VAL A 85 -34.30 0.37 -18.15
CA VAL A 85 -35.26 1.45 -18.06
C VAL A 85 -35.98 1.21 -16.74
N VAL A 86 -35.58 1.94 -15.69
CA VAL A 86 -36.43 2.11 -14.51
C VAL A 86 -37.61 2.97 -14.96
N THR A 87 -38.54 2.36 -15.68
CA THR A 87 -39.95 2.72 -15.62
C THR A 87 -40.34 2.54 -14.17
N VAL A 88 -40.22 3.61 -13.38
CA VAL A 88 -41.03 3.74 -12.17
C VAL A 88 -42.46 3.84 -12.69
N ALA A 89 -43.07 2.67 -12.84
CA ALA A 89 -44.49 2.54 -12.92
C ALA A 89 -45.03 3.37 -11.77
N VAL A 90 -45.74 4.44 -12.11
CA VAL A 90 -46.75 5.05 -11.25
C VAL A 90 -47.79 3.95 -11.04
N GLY A 91 -47.45 3.00 -10.18
CA GLY A 91 -48.37 2.07 -9.61
C GLY A 91 -49.35 2.94 -8.86
N ALA A 92 -50.54 3.11 -9.42
CA ALA A 92 -51.70 3.52 -8.68
C ALA A 92 -51.82 2.55 -7.51
N THR A 93 -51.24 2.90 -6.37
CA THR A 93 -51.58 2.32 -5.09
C THR A 93 -52.98 2.79 -4.75
N THR A 94 -53.94 2.21 -5.48
CA THR A 94 -55.25 1.84 -4.94
C THR A 94 -55.02 0.72 -3.92
N GLY A 95 -54.17 1.01 -2.94
CA GLY A 95 -54.00 0.24 -1.73
C GLY A 95 -55.08 0.71 -0.81
N ASP A 96 -56.19 -0.02 -0.86
CA ASP A 96 -57.23 -0.08 0.13
C ASP A 96 -56.59 -0.24 1.53
N VAL A 97 -56.21 0.88 2.16
CA VAL A 97 -55.84 0.90 3.58
C VAL A 97 -57.14 1.00 4.36
N SER A 98 -57.87 -0.11 4.34
CA SER A 98 -58.69 -0.57 5.46
C SER A 98 -57.75 -0.89 6.63
N GLY A 99 -57.07 0.15 7.13
CA GLY A 99 -56.35 0.13 8.38
C GLY A 99 -57.38 0.38 9.46
N GLU A 100 -57.38 -0.44 10.51
CA GLU A 100 -58.18 -0.25 11.71
C GLU A 100 -58.19 1.24 12.10
N ASN A 101 -59.37 1.86 11.98
CA ASN A 101 -59.65 3.27 12.23
C ASN A 101 -59.33 3.62 13.70
N THR A 102 -58.06 3.77 14.02
CA THR A 102 -57.55 4.17 15.34
C THR A 102 -56.91 5.55 15.30
N GLY A 103 -56.98 6.23 14.15
CA GLY A 103 -56.57 7.62 14.02
C GLY A 103 -57.62 8.59 14.59
N PRO A 104 -57.27 9.85 14.81
CA PRO A 104 -58.13 10.84 15.47
C PRO A 104 -59.53 11.00 14.86
N LEU A 105 -59.68 10.70 13.56
CA LEU A 105 -60.97 10.73 12.86
C LEU A 105 -61.96 9.69 13.37
N SER A 106 -61.51 8.59 13.98
CA SER A 106 -62.40 7.59 14.57
C SER A 106 -63.03 8.05 15.88
N LEU A 107 -62.48 9.10 16.49
CA LEU A 107 -63.05 9.77 17.66
C LEU A 107 -64.17 10.74 17.27
N LEU A 108 -64.39 11.03 15.99
CA LEU A 108 -65.50 11.89 15.58
C LEU A 108 -66.84 11.18 15.84
N ARG A 109 -67.72 11.87 16.56
CA ARG A 109 -69.03 11.39 17.00
C ARG A 109 -69.91 11.07 15.80
N LYS A 110 -70.28 9.80 15.64
CA LYS A 110 -71.21 9.37 14.58
C LYS A 110 -72.63 9.84 14.89
N PHE A 111 -73.28 10.51 13.94
CA PHE A 111 -74.72 10.74 13.99
C PHE A 111 -75.46 9.48 13.52
N PRO A 112 -76.52 9.05 14.23
CA PRO A 112 -77.44 8.06 13.68
C PRO A 112 -78.06 8.62 12.40
N ASN A 113 -77.99 7.89 11.30
CA ASN A 113 -78.80 8.19 10.12
C ASN A 113 -80.27 8.29 10.57
N ASN A 114 -80.87 9.47 10.44
CA ASN A 114 -82.22 9.78 10.89
C ASN A 114 -83.32 9.05 10.08
N SER A 115 -83.00 7.95 9.42
CA SER A 115 -83.91 7.18 8.58
C SER A 115 -84.93 6.35 9.37
N SER A 116 -84.76 6.13 10.68
CA SER A 116 -85.75 5.40 11.47
C SER A 116 -85.51 5.55 12.97
N ASN A 117 -86.21 6.48 13.65
CA ASN A 117 -86.65 6.31 15.04
C ASN A 117 -87.44 7.53 15.55
N ASN A 118 -88.78 7.44 15.47
CA ASN A 118 -89.80 7.68 16.50
C ASN A 118 -89.71 8.81 17.55
N ASN A 119 -88.79 9.77 17.49
CA ASN A 119 -88.69 10.88 18.45
C ASN A 119 -89.06 12.26 17.88
N SER A 120 -89.65 12.33 16.69
CA SER A 120 -90.11 13.57 16.03
C SER A 120 -91.26 14.30 16.73
N ASN A 121 -91.64 13.89 17.94
CA ASN A 121 -92.83 14.39 18.62
C ASN A 121 -92.59 15.59 19.54
N ASN A 122 -91.33 15.96 19.86
CA ASN A 122 -91.06 17.06 20.80
C ASN A 122 -90.90 18.44 20.11
N LEU A 123 -90.24 18.53 18.96
CA LEU A 123 -90.02 19.83 18.27
C LEU A 123 -91.31 20.39 17.64
N ASN A 124 -92.23 19.50 17.26
CA ASN A 124 -93.53 19.86 16.68
C ASN A 124 -94.50 20.45 17.72
N GLN A 125 -94.25 20.26 19.03
CA GLN A 125 -95.02 20.81 20.14
C GLN A 125 -94.53 22.18 20.64
N LEU A 126 -93.33 22.61 20.22
CA LEU A 126 -92.77 23.91 20.59
C LEU A 126 -93.42 25.05 19.82
N ALA A 127 -93.59 26.19 20.49
CA ALA A 127 -94.12 27.41 19.89
C ALA A 127 -93.28 27.83 18.66
N PRO A 128 -93.90 28.35 17.58
CA PRO A 128 -93.20 28.72 16.35
C PRO A 128 -92.01 29.68 16.55
N ALA A 129 -92.10 30.57 17.55
CA ALA A 129 -91.02 31.49 17.92
C ALA A 129 -89.79 30.77 18.49
N THR A 130 -90.00 29.72 19.29
CA THR A 130 -88.92 28.93 19.90
C THR A 130 -88.22 28.04 18.87
N ARG A 131 -88.98 27.51 17.89
CA ARG A 131 -88.40 26.72 16.79
C ARG A 131 -87.46 27.55 15.92
N LYS A 132 -87.87 28.77 15.55
CA LYS A 132 -87.02 29.74 14.82
C LYS A 132 -85.76 30.11 15.61
N LEU A 133 -85.85 30.20 16.94
CA LEU A 133 -84.71 30.51 17.79
C LEU A 133 -83.67 29.37 17.79
N TYR A 134 -84.11 28.11 17.87
CA TYR A 134 -83.22 26.96 17.80
C TYR A 134 -82.57 26.80 16.42
N GLU A 135 -83.31 27.01 15.35
CA GLU A 135 -82.80 26.99 13.98
C GLU A 135 -81.70 28.03 13.76
N LYS A 136 -81.93 29.28 14.19
CA LYS A 136 -80.93 30.36 14.12
C LYS A 136 -79.69 30.07 14.97
N THR A 137 -79.88 29.46 16.14
CA THR A 137 -78.78 29.05 17.02
C THR A 137 -77.96 27.93 16.38
N ALA A 138 -78.60 26.94 15.75
CA ALA A 138 -77.94 25.86 15.02
C ALA A 138 -77.14 26.38 13.82
N GLU A 139 -77.70 27.29 13.02
CA GLU A 139 -76.94 27.94 11.93
C GLU A 139 -75.74 28.73 12.43
N SER A 140 -75.88 29.43 13.56
CA SER A 140 -74.79 30.20 14.16
C SER A 140 -73.65 29.29 14.64
N LEU A 141 -73.98 28.14 15.24
CA LEU A 141 -73.02 27.11 15.64
C LEU A 141 -72.31 26.47 14.44
N LYS A 142 -73.05 26.16 13.36
CA LYS A 142 -72.46 25.64 12.11
C LYS A 142 -71.43 26.63 11.54
N LYS A 143 -71.78 27.93 11.48
CA LYS A 143 -70.86 28.98 11.02
C LYS A 143 -69.65 29.14 11.93
N LEU A 144 -69.85 29.12 13.25
CA LEU A 144 -68.77 29.21 14.23
C LEU A 144 -67.77 28.05 14.06
N LEU A 145 -68.27 26.82 13.96
CA LEU A 145 -67.42 25.64 13.76
C LEU A 145 -66.63 25.73 12.44
N VAL A 146 -67.26 26.18 11.35
CA VAL A 146 -66.56 26.38 10.08
C VAL A 146 -65.45 27.42 10.22
N SER A 147 -65.72 28.55 10.88
CA SER A 147 -64.69 29.58 11.13
C SER A 147 -63.54 29.05 11.99
N GLU A 148 -63.86 28.29 13.03
CA GLU A 148 -62.88 27.70 13.93
C GLU A 148 -61.99 26.68 13.21
N LEU A 149 -62.59 25.73 12.48
CA LEU A 149 -61.85 24.72 11.72
C LEU A 149 -61.07 25.30 10.52
N SER A 150 -61.56 26.40 9.92
CA SER A 150 -60.88 27.04 8.78
C SER A 150 -59.66 27.86 9.20
N SER A 151 -59.72 28.48 10.38
CA SER A 151 -58.62 29.27 10.94
C SER A 151 -57.65 28.44 11.80
N TRP A 152 -57.90 27.13 11.94
CA TRP A 152 -57.14 26.26 12.82
C TRP A 152 -55.72 26.03 12.33
N SER A 153 -54.75 26.23 13.23
CA SER A 153 -53.32 25.97 13.03
C SER A 153 -52.79 24.82 13.89
N GLY A 154 -53.63 24.20 14.71
CA GLY A 154 -53.30 23.06 15.57
C GLY A 154 -53.41 21.70 14.86
N ASP A 155 -53.25 20.64 15.65
CA ASP A 155 -53.33 19.26 15.18
C ASP A 155 -54.77 18.79 14.86
N VAL A 156 -54.88 17.67 14.15
CA VAL A 156 -56.18 17.11 13.77
C VAL A 156 -56.95 16.58 14.98
N GLU A 157 -56.27 16.13 16.02
CA GLU A 157 -56.87 15.68 17.29
C GLU A 157 -57.70 16.79 17.95
N THR A 158 -57.14 17.99 18.06
CA THR A 158 -57.85 19.12 18.64
C THR A 158 -58.97 19.64 17.73
N MET A 159 -58.83 19.56 16.41
CA MET A 159 -59.90 19.85 15.46
C MET A 159 -61.09 18.89 15.61
N VAL A 160 -60.82 17.59 15.78
CA VAL A 160 -61.85 16.57 16.04
C VAL A 160 -62.56 16.84 17.36
N ALA A 161 -61.82 17.21 18.41
CA ALA A 161 -62.40 17.54 19.71
C ALA A 161 -63.34 18.76 19.64
N SER A 162 -62.96 19.81 18.90
CA SER A 162 -63.81 20.99 18.68
C SER A 162 -65.07 20.64 17.88
N ALA A 163 -64.92 19.85 16.80
CA ALA A 163 -66.05 19.36 16.02
C ALA A 163 -67.04 18.54 16.86
N ASN A 164 -66.53 17.62 17.70
CA ASN A 164 -67.36 16.83 18.61
C ASN A 164 -68.19 17.69 19.57
N ARG A 165 -67.59 18.76 20.13
CA ARG A 165 -68.28 19.69 21.04
C ARG A 165 -69.41 20.45 20.34
N ALA A 166 -69.17 20.91 19.12
CA ALA A 166 -70.19 21.57 18.31
C ALA A 166 -71.32 20.60 17.94
N PHE A 167 -70.98 19.36 17.58
CA PHE A 167 -71.95 18.32 17.25
C PHE A 167 -72.78 17.85 18.45
N GLU A 168 -72.22 17.79 19.65
CA GLU A 168 -72.98 17.53 20.88
C GLU A 168 -74.04 18.61 21.13
N THR A 169 -73.70 19.87 20.89
CA THR A 169 -74.64 20.99 21.04
C THR A 169 -75.70 20.98 19.94
N LEU A 170 -75.34 20.63 18.71
CA LEU A 170 -76.27 20.50 17.58
C LEU A 170 -77.24 19.34 17.78
N ASP A 171 -76.81 18.20 18.31
CA ASP A 171 -77.66 17.04 18.60
C ASP A 171 -78.82 17.40 19.55
N TRP A 172 -78.56 18.24 20.56
CA TRP A 172 -79.60 18.75 21.46
C TRP A 172 -80.62 19.67 20.77
N LEU A 173 -80.19 20.40 19.74
CA LEU A 173 -81.04 21.33 18.98
C LEU A 173 -81.89 20.61 17.90
N GLN A 174 -81.61 19.33 17.62
CA GLN A 174 -82.24 18.50 16.58
C GLN A 174 -82.37 19.11 15.15
N PRO A 175 -81.40 19.86 14.61
CA PRO A 175 -81.40 20.25 13.21
C PRO A 175 -80.98 19.07 12.31
N ASP A 176 -81.36 19.11 11.03
CA ASP A 176 -80.73 18.24 10.04
C ASP A 176 -79.27 18.70 9.82
N CYS A 177 -78.33 17.82 10.15
CA CYS A 177 -76.89 18.06 10.13
C CYS A 177 -76.14 17.09 9.24
N THR A 178 -76.83 16.24 8.49
CA THR A 178 -76.20 15.11 7.77
C THR A 178 -75.15 15.60 6.77
N GLU A 179 -75.52 16.51 5.88
CA GLU A 179 -74.59 17.11 4.90
C GLU A 179 -73.47 17.92 5.57
N PHE A 180 -73.78 18.60 6.67
CA PHE A 180 -72.80 19.40 7.41
C PHE A 180 -71.76 18.51 8.11
N TYR A 181 -72.21 17.38 8.66
CA TYR A 181 -71.35 16.38 9.28
C TYR A 181 -70.41 15.75 8.24
N ASP A 182 -70.93 15.35 7.09
CA ASP A 182 -70.13 14.79 6.00
C ASP A 182 -69.06 15.79 5.51
N ALA A 183 -69.42 17.07 5.42
CA ALA A 183 -68.48 18.13 5.06
C ALA A 183 -67.36 18.32 6.11
N VAL A 184 -67.69 18.29 7.40
CA VAL A 184 -66.69 18.38 8.48
C VAL A 184 -65.80 17.14 8.51
N MET A 185 -66.38 15.95 8.34
CA MET A 185 -65.64 14.69 8.19
C MET A 185 -64.65 14.74 7.02
N ALA A 186 -65.09 15.22 5.86
CA ALA A 186 -64.24 15.36 4.69
C ALA A 186 -63.10 16.38 4.93
N LEU A 187 -63.37 17.49 5.60
CA LEU A 187 -62.36 18.50 5.95
C LEU A 187 -61.30 17.92 6.89
N LEU A 188 -61.72 17.27 7.98
CA LEU A 188 -60.81 16.65 8.96
C LEU A 188 -59.98 15.54 8.32
N SER A 189 -60.59 14.73 7.44
CA SER A 189 -59.90 13.68 6.69
C SER A 189 -58.80 14.24 5.79
N ARG A 190 -59.10 15.31 5.04
CA ARG A 190 -58.10 16.00 4.21
C ARG A 190 -56.99 16.63 5.05
N ARG A 191 -57.31 17.18 6.22
CA ARG A 191 -56.31 17.72 7.15
C ARG A 191 -55.37 16.64 7.72
N ALA A 192 -55.90 15.46 8.04
CA ALA A 192 -55.09 14.32 8.47
C ALA A 192 -54.12 13.87 7.38
N GLN A 193 -54.61 13.75 6.14
CA GLN A 193 -53.77 13.41 4.98
C GLN A 193 -52.68 14.45 4.75
N LEU A 194 -53.02 15.73 4.81
CA LEU A 194 -52.05 16.83 4.63
C LEU A 194 -50.97 16.77 5.72
N SER A 195 -51.34 16.60 6.98
CA SER A 195 -50.38 16.45 8.08
C SER A 195 -49.46 15.25 7.90
N SER A 196 -49.99 14.10 7.46
CA SER A 196 -49.19 12.91 7.16
C SER A 196 -48.23 13.12 6.00
N LEU A 197 -48.63 13.86 4.96
CA LEU A 197 -47.76 14.15 3.81
C LEU A 197 -46.65 15.14 4.20
N GLU A 198 -46.95 16.12 5.05
CA GLU A 198 -45.94 17.07 5.55
C GLU A 198 -44.86 16.40 6.39
N THR A 199 -45.20 15.42 7.23
CA THR A 199 -44.21 14.68 8.03
C THR A 199 -43.31 13.83 7.14
N VAL A 200 -43.88 13.13 6.16
CA VAL A 200 -43.12 12.35 5.16
C VAL A 200 -42.19 13.28 4.36
N LEU A 201 -42.69 14.42 3.91
CA LEU A 201 -41.91 15.41 3.16
C LEU A 201 -40.72 15.95 3.99
N ARG A 202 -40.95 16.32 5.26
CA ARG A 202 -39.85 16.74 6.14
C ARG A 202 -38.82 15.63 6.35
N THR A 203 -39.27 14.39 6.49
CA THR A 203 -38.37 13.25 6.71
C THR A 203 -37.48 13.05 5.49
N HIS A 204 -38.05 13.05 4.29
CA HIS A 204 -37.29 12.94 3.05
C HIS A 204 -36.33 14.11 2.85
N GLN A 205 -36.73 15.35 3.14
CA GLN A 205 -35.84 16.52 3.05
C GLN A 205 -34.63 16.40 3.98
N ASN A 206 -34.85 15.97 5.22
CA ASN A 206 -33.76 15.77 6.18
C ASN A 206 -32.80 14.65 5.76
N GLU A 207 -33.33 13.55 5.23
CA GLU A 207 -32.53 12.44 4.69
C GLU A 207 -31.73 12.86 3.46
N GLU A 208 -32.34 13.61 2.54
CA GLU A 208 -31.67 14.12 1.34
C GLU A 208 -30.51 15.05 1.72
N GLU A 209 -30.72 15.98 2.65
CA GLU A 209 -29.69 16.89 3.13
C GLU A 209 -28.54 16.13 3.83
N SER A 210 -28.87 15.13 4.64
CA SER A 210 -27.88 14.25 5.27
C SER A 210 -27.07 13.45 4.25
N ASN A 211 -27.73 12.85 3.26
CA ASN A 211 -27.09 12.06 2.22
C ASN A 211 -26.21 12.92 1.32
N ALA A 212 -26.65 14.12 0.95
CA ALA A 212 -25.86 15.08 0.19
C ALA A 212 -24.59 15.48 0.95
N GLY A 213 -24.70 15.78 2.24
CA GLY A 213 -23.55 16.10 3.10
C GLY A 213 -22.56 14.93 3.20
N ASN A 214 -23.06 13.72 3.41
CA ASN A 214 -22.24 12.50 3.47
C ASN A 214 -21.52 12.22 2.15
N PHE A 215 -22.22 12.34 1.02
CA PHE A 215 -21.63 12.18 -0.31
C PHE A 215 -20.54 13.22 -0.57
N GLN A 216 -20.79 14.49 -0.23
CA GLN A 216 -19.82 15.57 -0.39
C GLN A 216 -18.55 15.32 0.45
N ALA A 217 -18.70 14.89 1.70
CA ALA A 217 -17.57 14.55 2.57
C ALA A 217 -16.74 13.40 1.98
N ARG A 218 -17.41 12.32 1.55
CA ARG A 218 -16.76 11.15 0.93
C ARG A 218 -16.04 11.51 -0.38
N SER A 219 -16.66 12.35 -1.19
CA SER A 219 -16.09 12.85 -2.45
C SER A 219 -14.82 13.66 -2.20
N LYS A 220 -14.85 14.56 -1.19
CA LYS A 220 -13.67 15.35 -0.80
C LYS A 220 -12.54 14.47 -0.28
N GLU A 221 -12.84 13.51 0.59
CA GLU A 221 -11.84 12.57 1.12
C GLU A 221 -11.19 11.75 -0.01
N ALA A 222 -11.99 11.27 -0.98
CA ALA A 222 -11.50 10.53 -2.13
C ALA A 222 -10.56 11.38 -3.01
N LEU A 223 -10.89 12.66 -3.25
CA LEU A 223 -10.03 13.59 -3.98
C LEU A 223 -8.69 13.83 -3.25
N GLU A 224 -8.72 14.03 -1.94
CA GLU A 224 -7.50 14.20 -1.15
C GLU A 224 -6.64 12.93 -1.14
N ALA A 225 -7.27 11.75 -1.07
CA ALA A 225 -6.58 10.47 -1.17
C ALA A 225 -5.93 10.28 -2.55
N LEU A 226 -6.64 10.65 -3.62
CA LEU A 226 -6.10 10.62 -4.98
C LEU A 226 -4.87 11.53 -5.10
N ALA A 227 -4.97 12.78 -4.66
CA ALA A 227 -3.85 13.73 -4.70
C ALA A 227 -2.62 13.23 -3.91
N ARG A 228 -2.83 12.63 -2.74
CA ARG A 228 -1.75 11.99 -1.96
C ARG A 228 -1.11 10.83 -2.73
N SER A 229 -1.92 9.95 -3.30
CA SER A 229 -1.42 8.80 -4.07
C SER A 229 -0.64 9.22 -5.32
N GLU A 230 -1.07 10.27 -6.01
CA GLU A 230 -0.38 10.81 -7.19
C GLU A 230 0.99 11.39 -6.81
N ALA A 231 1.07 12.12 -5.70
CA ALA A 231 2.33 12.65 -5.19
C ALA A 231 3.31 11.53 -4.80
N GLU A 232 2.82 10.48 -4.15
CA GLU A 232 3.63 9.30 -3.80
C GLU A 232 4.11 8.54 -5.03
N TYR A 233 3.26 8.42 -6.06
CA TYR A 233 3.61 7.81 -7.34
C TYR A 233 4.74 8.58 -8.04
N LYS A 234 4.64 9.91 -8.13
CA LYS A 234 5.70 10.76 -8.70
C LYS A 234 7.04 10.58 -7.96
N LYS A 235 7.00 10.60 -6.63
CA LYS A 235 8.19 10.37 -5.79
C LYS A 235 8.76 8.95 -5.93
N ALA A 236 7.91 7.95 -6.15
CA ALA A 236 8.37 6.60 -6.48
C ALA A 236 9.07 6.56 -7.85
N GLY A 237 8.52 7.25 -8.85
CA GLY A 237 9.14 7.41 -10.17
C GLY A 237 10.54 8.02 -10.10
N GLU A 238 10.72 9.11 -9.34
CA GLU A 238 12.03 9.74 -9.13
C GLU A 238 13.05 8.78 -8.48
N ARG A 239 12.63 8.02 -7.47
CA ARG A 239 13.47 7.00 -6.83
C ARG A 239 13.91 5.92 -7.82
N VAL A 240 13.01 5.45 -8.66
CA VAL A 240 13.32 4.47 -9.70
C VAL A 240 14.33 5.03 -10.70
N SER A 241 14.16 6.27 -11.15
CA SER A 241 15.10 6.93 -12.06
C SER A 241 16.50 7.08 -11.45
N CYS A 242 16.58 7.47 -10.17
CA CYS A 242 17.85 7.55 -9.44
C CYS A 242 18.54 6.17 -9.34
N LEU A 243 17.78 5.12 -9.03
CA LEU A 243 18.30 3.75 -8.97
C LEU A 243 18.80 3.28 -10.35
N LYS A 244 18.08 3.58 -11.43
CA LYS A 244 18.53 3.26 -12.80
C LYS A 244 19.87 3.94 -13.11
N SER A 245 20.05 5.22 -12.77
CA SER A 245 21.34 5.92 -12.95
C SER A 245 22.47 5.22 -12.20
N ARG A 246 22.24 4.90 -10.92
CA ARG A 246 23.24 4.23 -10.07
C ARG A 246 23.59 2.83 -10.56
N VAL A 247 22.62 2.07 -11.07
CA VAL A 247 22.88 0.77 -11.71
C VAL A 247 23.77 0.94 -12.94
N SER A 248 23.52 1.94 -13.77
CA SER A 248 24.37 2.25 -14.93
C SER A 248 25.80 2.60 -14.51
N GLU A 249 25.98 3.42 -13.48
CA GLU A 249 27.32 3.76 -12.94
C GLU A 249 28.06 2.51 -12.44
N ILE A 250 27.38 1.65 -11.68
CA ILE A 250 27.97 0.40 -11.17
C ILE A 250 28.38 -0.52 -12.33
N ARG A 251 27.58 -0.63 -13.39
CA ARG A 251 27.94 -1.41 -14.58
C ARG A 251 29.22 -0.92 -15.25
N VAL A 252 29.43 0.41 -15.30
CA VAL A 252 30.67 0.98 -15.84
C VAL A 252 31.88 0.60 -14.97
N VAL A 253 31.74 0.68 -13.64
CA VAL A 253 32.82 0.28 -12.72
C VAL A 253 33.12 -1.22 -12.85
N LEU A 254 32.09 -2.06 -12.93
CA LEU A 254 32.25 -3.50 -13.09
C LEU A 254 33.04 -3.84 -14.35
N LYS A 255 32.69 -3.22 -15.48
CA LYS A 255 33.42 -3.40 -16.74
C LYS A 255 34.90 -3.02 -16.63
N LYS A 256 35.21 -1.91 -15.95
CA LYS A 256 36.61 -1.49 -15.72
C LYS A 256 37.39 -2.52 -14.90
N LEU A 257 36.77 -3.07 -13.84
CA LEU A 257 37.39 -4.10 -13.01
C LEU A 257 37.59 -5.42 -13.77
N GLU A 258 36.64 -5.79 -14.63
CA GLU A 258 36.81 -6.95 -15.52
C GLU A 258 38.00 -6.77 -16.47
N ASP A 259 38.15 -5.59 -17.09
CA ASP A 259 39.28 -5.28 -17.97
C ASP A 259 40.61 -5.23 -17.20
N GLU A 260 40.62 -4.71 -15.98
CA GLU A 260 41.79 -4.73 -15.10
C GLU A 260 42.18 -6.15 -14.69
N SER A 261 41.20 -6.99 -14.32
CA SER A 261 41.43 -8.41 -14.00
C SER A 261 42.08 -9.15 -15.15
N LYS A 262 41.62 -8.93 -16.39
CA LYS A 262 42.22 -9.56 -17.59
C LYS A 262 43.68 -9.13 -17.80
N ARG A 263 43.99 -7.85 -17.56
CA ARG A 263 45.37 -7.35 -17.67
C ARG A 263 46.29 -7.96 -16.61
N GLU A 264 45.83 -8.05 -15.37
CA GLU A 264 46.58 -8.68 -14.28
C GLU A 264 46.82 -10.16 -14.52
N GLU A 265 45.83 -10.88 -15.08
CA GLU A 265 45.98 -12.29 -15.44
C GLU A 265 47.08 -12.50 -16.48
N VAL A 266 47.16 -11.65 -17.51
CA VAL A 266 48.25 -11.68 -18.49
C VAL A 266 49.60 -11.42 -17.83
N MET A 267 49.70 -10.38 -16.98
CA MET A 267 50.95 -10.07 -16.28
C MET A 267 51.40 -11.21 -15.35
N LEU A 268 50.47 -11.91 -14.72
CA LEU A 268 50.78 -13.07 -13.87
C LEU A 268 51.40 -14.22 -14.69
N VAL A 269 50.87 -14.48 -15.90
CA VAL A 269 51.43 -15.48 -16.81
C VAL A 269 52.87 -15.14 -17.21
N ASP A 270 53.13 -13.89 -17.57
CA ASP A 270 54.47 -13.43 -17.93
C ASP A 270 55.43 -13.52 -16.74
N ARG A 271 54.97 -13.11 -15.54
CA ARG A 271 55.78 -13.20 -14.32
C ARG A 271 56.11 -14.64 -13.94
N LYS A 272 55.17 -15.56 -14.15
CA LYS A 272 55.41 -17.00 -13.95
C LYS A 272 56.48 -17.51 -14.90
N ARG A 273 56.45 -17.10 -16.18
CA ARG A 273 57.47 -17.46 -17.16
C ARG A 273 58.86 -16.97 -16.76
N GLU A 274 58.98 -15.72 -16.33
CA GLU A 274 60.25 -15.16 -15.83
C GLU A 274 60.78 -15.95 -14.62
N TRP A 275 59.88 -16.32 -13.71
CA TRP A 275 60.22 -17.10 -12.53
C TRP A 275 60.72 -18.50 -12.90
N ASP A 276 60.04 -19.19 -13.82
CA ASP A 276 60.45 -20.52 -14.30
C ASP A 276 61.82 -20.45 -14.98
N GLN A 277 62.07 -19.43 -15.82
CA GLN A 277 63.37 -19.21 -16.44
C GLN A 277 64.48 -18.96 -15.40
N CYS A 278 64.17 -18.22 -14.33
CA CYS A 278 65.11 -17.99 -13.24
C CYS A 278 65.45 -19.30 -12.51
N ILE A 279 64.47 -20.16 -12.27
CA ILE A 279 64.68 -21.49 -11.70
C ILE A 279 65.61 -22.33 -12.59
N GLU A 280 65.33 -22.39 -13.89
CA GLU A 280 66.14 -23.17 -14.84
C GLU A 280 67.60 -22.69 -14.86
N SER A 281 67.81 -21.38 -14.92
CA SER A 281 69.14 -20.76 -14.88
C SER A 281 69.88 -21.08 -13.58
N HIS A 282 69.21 -20.95 -12.43
CA HIS A 282 69.81 -21.29 -11.13
C HIS A 282 70.19 -22.78 -11.05
N LEU A 283 69.38 -23.69 -11.59
CA LEU A 283 69.71 -25.12 -11.63
C LEU A 283 70.93 -25.40 -12.54
N ALA A 284 71.05 -24.70 -13.66
CA ALA A 284 72.21 -24.81 -14.56
C ALA A 284 73.49 -24.34 -13.86
N ILE A 285 73.47 -23.16 -13.24
CA ILE A 285 74.62 -22.62 -12.48
C ILE A 285 75.02 -23.57 -11.36
N LYS A 286 74.06 -24.13 -10.62
CA LYS A 286 74.33 -25.08 -9.54
C LYS A 286 74.98 -26.38 -10.05
N LYS A 287 74.70 -26.78 -11.29
CA LYS A 287 75.36 -27.92 -11.92
C LYS A 287 76.80 -27.58 -12.30
N GLU A 288 77.02 -26.41 -12.91
CA GLU A 288 78.36 -25.90 -13.25
C GLU A 288 79.23 -25.72 -12.00
N GLU A 289 78.66 -25.23 -10.89
CA GLU A 289 79.36 -25.08 -9.62
C GLU A 289 79.89 -26.43 -9.09
N LYS A 290 79.08 -27.49 -9.19
CA LYS A 290 79.50 -28.85 -8.79
C LYS A 290 80.63 -29.37 -9.67
N GLU A 291 80.50 -29.23 -10.98
CA GLU A 291 81.53 -29.65 -11.93
C GLU A 291 82.84 -28.89 -11.69
N LEU A 292 82.77 -27.58 -11.47
CA LEU A 292 83.93 -26.76 -11.14
C LEU A 292 84.58 -27.19 -9.82
N ALA A 293 83.79 -27.53 -8.81
CA ALA A 293 84.30 -28.03 -7.54
C ALA A 293 85.05 -29.36 -7.70
N GLU A 294 84.52 -30.29 -8.49
CA GLU A 294 85.20 -31.56 -8.84
C GLU A 294 86.52 -31.30 -9.57
N GLN A 295 86.52 -30.44 -10.60
CA GLN A 295 87.74 -30.05 -11.33
C GLN A 295 88.79 -29.40 -10.41
N MET A 296 88.36 -28.56 -9.47
CA MET A 296 89.24 -27.90 -8.52
C MET A 296 89.87 -28.92 -7.54
N GLU A 297 89.11 -29.91 -7.08
CA GLU A 297 89.63 -30.98 -6.23
C GLU A 297 90.69 -31.82 -6.97
N GLU A 298 90.42 -32.19 -8.23
CA GLU A 298 91.38 -32.90 -9.08
C GLU A 298 92.65 -32.11 -9.32
N ARG A 299 92.52 -30.82 -9.68
CA ARG A 299 93.69 -29.92 -9.83
C ARG A 299 94.49 -29.82 -8.54
N GLN A 300 93.83 -29.75 -7.39
CA GLN A 300 94.51 -29.71 -6.10
C GLN A 300 95.27 -31.02 -5.81
N LYS A 301 94.71 -32.19 -6.18
CA LYS A 301 95.42 -33.49 -6.11
C LYS A 301 96.67 -33.49 -7.00
N ILE A 302 96.57 -33.00 -8.23
CA ILE A 302 97.71 -32.89 -9.16
C ILE A 302 98.79 -31.96 -8.59
N ILE A 303 98.42 -30.78 -8.10
CA ILE A 303 99.36 -29.82 -7.49
C ILE A 303 100.09 -30.46 -6.30
N LYS A 304 99.38 -31.19 -5.43
CA LYS A 304 100.01 -31.92 -4.29
C LYS A 304 101.02 -32.95 -4.78
N LYS A 305 100.71 -33.69 -5.86
CA LYS A 305 101.64 -34.66 -6.47
C LYS A 305 102.88 -33.99 -7.06
N ILE A 306 102.71 -32.90 -7.81
CA ILE A 306 103.82 -32.14 -8.40
C ILE A 306 104.74 -31.59 -7.30
N LYS A 307 104.17 -31.01 -6.24
CA LYS A 307 104.96 -30.51 -5.10
C LYS A 307 105.83 -31.62 -4.49
N ARG A 308 105.25 -32.80 -4.23
CA ARG A 308 105.99 -33.96 -3.72
C ARG A 308 107.15 -34.37 -4.65
N LEU A 309 106.90 -34.48 -5.95
CA LEU A 309 107.92 -34.84 -6.93
C LEU A 309 109.03 -33.79 -7.01
N ARG A 310 108.67 -32.50 -6.93
CA ARG A 310 109.61 -31.39 -6.91
C ARG A 310 110.50 -31.41 -5.67
N ASP A 311 109.93 -31.69 -4.50
CA ASP A 311 110.68 -31.79 -3.25
C ASP A 311 111.61 -33.02 -3.24
N GLU A 312 111.17 -34.16 -3.80
CA GLU A 312 112.00 -35.36 -3.99
C GLU A 312 113.18 -35.10 -4.94
N ALA A 313 112.92 -34.45 -6.09
CA ALA A 313 113.96 -34.06 -7.03
C ALA A 313 114.96 -33.06 -6.42
N GLU A 314 114.48 -32.06 -5.66
CA GLU A 314 115.33 -31.11 -4.95
C GLU A 314 116.21 -31.81 -3.90
N ALA A 315 115.65 -32.74 -3.13
CA ALA A 315 116.42 -33.56 -2.20
C ALA A 315 117.48 -34.41 -2.90
N GLY A 316 117.15 -35.01 -4.06
CA GLY A 316 118.10 -35.75 -4.90
C GLY A 316 119.25 -34.89 -5.43
N VAL A 317 118.95 -33.67 -5.88
CA VAL A 317 119.97 -32.68 -6.30
C VAL A 317 120.86 -32.28 -5.12
N GLN A 318 120.29 -31.93 -3.97
CA GLN A 318 121.06 -31.58 -2.78
C GLN A 318 121.94 -32.74 -2.28
N GLY A 319 121.42 -33.98 -2.32
CA GLY A 319 122.19 -35.19 -2.03
C GLY A 319 123.38 -35.35 -2.98
N SER A 320 123.14 -35.15 -4.28
CA SER A 320 124.20 -35.20 -5.31
C SER A 320 125.25 -34.11 -5.11
N ILE A 321 124.84 -32.87 -4.80
CA ILE A 321 125.76 -31.77 -4.47
C ILE A 321 126.62 -32.14 -3.26
N LYS A 322 126.04 -32.65 -2.17
CA LYS A 322 126.80 -33.08 -0.98
C LYS A 322 127.81 -34.18 -1.30
N ALA A 323 127.42 -35.17 -2.11
CA ALA A 323 128.31 -36.24 -2.55
C ALA A 323 129.49 -35.69 -3.37
N LEU A 324 129.22 -34.80 -4.33
CA LEU A 324 130.27 -34.13 -5.12
C LEU A 324 131.18 -33.26 -4.23
N SER A 325 130.63 -32.51 -3.28
CA SER A 325 131.42 -31.70 -2.35
C SER A 325 132.31 -32.53 -1.42
N SER A 326 131.98 -33.81 -1.17
CA SER A 326 132.82 -34.72 -0.37
C SER A 326 133.98 -35.37 -1.14
N LEU A 327 134.01 -35.21 -2.47
CA LEU A 327 135.05 -35.75 -3.36
C LEU A 327 136.16 -34.73 -3.67
N CYS A 328 135.96 -33.46 -3.31
CA CYS A 328 136.96 -32.38 -3.39
C CYS A 328 137.62 -32.17 -2.02
#